data_AF-A0A377GHR4-F1
#
_entry.id   AF-A0A377GHR4-F1
#
_cell.length_a   1.000
_cell.length_b   1.000
_cell.length_c   1.000
_cell.angle_alpha   90.00
_cell.angle_beta   90.00
_cell.angle_gamma   90.00
#
_symmetry.space_group_name_H-M   'P 1'
#
loop_
_entity.id
_entity.type
_entity.pdbx_description
1 polymer ?
#
loop_
_entity_poly.entity_id
_entity_poly.type
_entity_poly.pdbx_seq_one_letter_code
_entity_poly.pdbx_strand_id
1 'polypeptide(L)'
;MLKKFFIFFILVLAGMLTACGPIYNTEYSFVPPKSDIAKMCTAQCIQGKNDCEQSCRVDNENCRMRAQQNAMFEYKQYKEDQRRMGLPISKTITDFDRSRSCSNSCHCESTYRACYSECGGEVREHKVCVAFCDKQH
;
A
#
# COMPACT_ATOMS: atom_id res chain seq x y z
N MET A 1 -37.10 -6.16 -32.38
CA MET A 1 -35.79 -6.65 -31.90
C MET A 1 -35.19 -5.77 -30.80
N LEU A 2 -35.17 -4.43 -30.97
CA LEU A 2 -34.58 -3.46 -30.01
C LEU A 2 -35.17 -3.51 -28.58
N LYS A 3 -36.49 -3.70 -28.45
CA LYS A 3 -37.19 -3.77 -27.15
C LYS A 3 -36.83 -5.00 -26.30
N LYS A 4 -36.50 -6.13 -26.94
CA LYS A 4 -36.04 -7.36 -26.26
C LYS A 4 -34.59 -7.21 -25.77
N PHE A 5 -33.75 -6.50 -26.53
CA PHE A 5 -32.38 -6.17 -26.14
C PHE A 5 -32.34 -5.22 -24.94
N PHE A 6 -33.25 -4.24 -24.90
CA PHE A 6 -33.35 -3.29 -23.79
C PHE A 6 -33.82 -3.96 -22.48
N ILE A 7 -34.77 -4.89 -22.55
CA ILE A 7 -35.22 -5.68 -21.39
C ILE A 7 -34.10 -6.58 -20.86
N PHE A 8 -33.34 -7.21 -21.77
CA PHE A 8 -32.18 -8.03 -21.37
C PHE A 8 -31.10 -7.19 -20.68
N PHE A 9 -30.84 -5.98 -21.19
CA PHE A 9 -29.90 -5.04 -20.58
C PHE A 9 -30.34 -4.61 -19.17
N ILE A 10 -31.63 -4.34 -18.95
CA ILE A 10 -32.18 -4.01 -17.62
C ILE A 10 -32.09 -5.20 -16.66
N LEU A 11 -32.36 -6.43 -17.11
CA LEU A 11 -32.23 -7.62 -16.27
C LEU A 11 -30.77 -7.90 -15.85
N VAL A 12 -29.82 -7.68 -16.77
CA VAL A 12 -28.38 -7.79 -16.45
C VAL A 12 -27.94 -6.67 -15.49
N LEU A 13 -28.40 -5.43 -15.68
CA LEU A 13 -28.09 -4.32 -14.79
C LEU A 13 -28.65 -4.54 -13.36
N ALA A 14 -29.88 -5.08 -13.26
CA ALA A 14 -30.51 -5.37 -11.97
C ALA A 14 -29.79 -6.50 -11.22
N GLY A 15 -29.22 -7.48 -11.92
CA GLY A 15 -28.43 -8.56 -11.32
C GLY A 15 -27.07 -8.13 -10.77
N MET A 16 -26.50 -7.03 -11.25
CA MET A 16 -25.18 -6.55 -10.76
C MET A 16 -25.26 -5.82 -9.40
N LEU A 17 -26.46 -5.44 -8.93
CA LEU A 17 -26.64 -4.73 -7.66
C LEU A 17 -26.61 -5.65 -6.42
N THR A 18 -26.57 -6.98 -6.59
CA THR A 18 -26.54 -7.95 -5.48
C THR A 18 -25.14 -8.38 -5.06
N ALA A 19 -24.07 -7.80 -5.63
CA ALA A 19 -22.69 -8.18 -5.34
C ALA A 19 -22.05 -7.49 -4.11
N CYS A 20 -22.84 -6.77 -3.29
CA CYS A 20 -22.33 -6.15 -2.06
C CYS A 20 -22.21 -7.18 -0.92
N GLY A 21 -21.08 -7.87 -0.84
CA GLY A 21 -20.74 -8.75 0.28
C GLY A 21 -19.88 -8.07 1.36
N PRO A 22 -19.72 -8.71 2.52
CA PRO A 22 -18.79 -8.26 3.58
C PRO A 22 -17.35 -8.21 3.09
N ILE A 23 -16.63 -7.17 3.50
CA ILE A 23 -15.19 -7.01 3.26
C ILE A 23 -14.45 -7.46 4.51
N TYR A 24 -13.59 -8.46 4.34
CA TYR A 24 -12.74 -8.98 5.41
C TYR A 24 -11.30 -8.50 5.25
N ASN A 25 -10.65 -8.25 6.37
CA ASN A 25 -9.22 -8.00 6.48
C ASN A 25 -8.56 -9.13 7.29
N THR A 26 -7.26 -9.32 7.08
CA THR A 26 -6.47 -10.21 7.92
C THR A 26 -5.89 -9.42 9.09
N GLU A 27 -6.19 -9.84 10.32
CA GLU A 27 -5.58 -9.32 11.53
C GLU A 27 -4.74 -10.39 12.23
N TYR A 28 -3.79 -9.95 13.04
CA TYR A 28 -2.88 -10.83 13.76
C TYR A 28 -2.90 -10.53 15.27
N SER A 29 -2.94 -11.56 16.09
CA SER A 29 -2.77 -11.47 17.54
C SER A 29 -1.55 -12.25 18.01
N PHE A 30 -0.86 -11.76 19.03
CA PHE A 30 0.42 -12.28 19.50
C PHE A 30 0.30 -12.80 20.93
N VAL A 31 0.64 -14.07 21.16
CA VAL A 31 0.67 -14.67 22.49
C VAL A 31 2.13 -14.87 22.93
N PRO A 32 2.56 -14.27 24.05
CA PRO A 32 3.94 -14.33 24.48
C PRO A 32 4.33 -15.75 24.92
N PRO A 33 5.60 -16.14 24.73
CA PRO A 33 6.11 -17.42 25.19
C PRO A 33 6.15 -17.49 26.73
N LYS A 34 6.10 -18.72 27.27
CA LYS A 34 6.15 -18.94 28.73
C LYS A 34 7.53 -18.63 29.34
N SER A 35 8.60 -18.86 28.59
CA SER A 35 10.00 -18.67 29.04
C SER A 35 10.38 -17.19 29.11
N ASP A 36 11.03 -16.76 30.19
CA ASP A 36 11.48 -15.36 30.35
C ASP A 36 12.57 -14.98 29.34
N ILE A 37 13.45 -15.92 28.99
CA ILE A 37 14.45 -15.75 27.92
C ILE A 37 13.75 -15.50 26.58
N ALA A 38 12.68 -16.26 26.30
CA ALA A 38 11.92 -16.12 25.07
C ALA A 38 11.12 -14.80 25.03
N LYS A 39 10.62 -14.33 26.18
CA LYS A 39 9.98 -12.99 26.27
C LYS A 39 10.97 -11.88 25.90
N MET A 40 12.21 -11.96 26.38
CA MET A 40 13.25 -11.01 26.00
C MET A 40 13.54 -11.04 24.49
N CYS A 41 13.57 -12.23 23.87
CA CYS A 41 13.69 -12.38 22.42
C CYS A 41 12.54 -11.66 21.69
N THR A 42 11.28 -11.90 22.08
CA THR A 42 10.13 -11.23 21.44
C THR A 42 10.13 -9.71 21.63
N ALA A 43 10.71 -9.20 22.72
CA ALA A 43 10.88 -7.76 22.92
C ALA A 43 11.88 -7.15 21.93
N GLN A 44 12.95 -7.89 21.58
CA GLN A 44 13.88 -7.47 20.52
C GLN A 44 13.22 -7.43 19.14
N CYS A 45 12.25 -8.31 18.86
CA CYS A 45 11.47 -8.24 17.63
C CYS A 45 10.68 -6.93 17.50
N ILE A 46 10.14 -6.40 18.61
CA ILE A 46 9.43 -5.12 18.62
C ILE A 46 10.40 -3.98 18.29
N GLN A 47 11.59 -3.99 18.87
CA GLN A 47 12.63 -3.01 18.55
C GLN A 47 13.00 -3.08 17.06
N GLY A 48 13.26 -4.28 16.54
CA GLY A 48 13.57 -4.48 15.11
C GLY A 48 12.44 -4.04 14.17
N LYS A 49 11.17 -4.21 14.59
CA LYS A 49 10.01 -3.70 13.85
C LYS A 49 10.03 -2.17 13.78
N ASN A 50 10.20 -1.50 14.92
CA ASN A 50 10.24 -0.04 14.98
C ASN A 50 11.39 0.53 14.15
N ASP A 51 12.56 -0.10 14.20
CA ASP A 51 13.72 0.29 13.41
C ASP A 51 13.48 0.11 11.90
N CYS A 52 12.83 -1.00 11.52
CA CYS A 52 12.39 -1.21 10.13
C CYS A 52 11.42 -0.13 9.65
N GLU A 53 10.41 0.21 10.46
CA GLU A 53 9.42 1.24 10.11
C GLU A 53 10.07 2.62 9.97
N GLN A 54 10.98 2.94 10.89
CA GLN A 54 11.77 4.16 10.87
C GLN A 54 12.64 4.25 9.60
N SER A 55 13.38 3.20 9.28
CA SER A 55 14.21 3.15 8.06
C SER A 55 13.35 3.29 6.81
N CYS A 56 12.25 2.54 6.72
CA CYS A 56 11.35 2.58 5.58
C CYS A 56 10.78 4.00 5.35
N ARG A 57 10.42 4.71 6.43
CA ARG A 57 9.95 6.09 6.34
C ARG A 57 11.02 7.00 5.74
N VAL A 58 12.24 6.94 6.26
CA VAL A 58 13.38 7.74 5.79
C VAL A 58 13.71 7.41 4.34
N ASP A 59 13.71 6.13 3.96
CA ASP A 59 13.99 5.70 2.59
C ASP A 59 12.93 6.19 1.59
N ASN A 60 11.65 6.14 1.98
CA ASN A 60 10.57 6.68 1.15
C ASN A 60 10.68 8.20 1.00
N GLU A 61 10.92 8.93 2.09
CA GLU A 61 11.16 10.38 2.06
C GLU A 61 12.34 10.74 1.16
N ASN A 62 13.45 10.02 1.30
CA ASN A 62 14.63 10.18 0.44
C ASN A 62 14.33 9.88 -1.03
N CYS A 63 13.55 8.84 -1.33
CA CYS A 63 13.10 8.54 -2.68
C CYS A 63 12.28 9.69 -3.27
N ARG A 64 11.31 10.22 -2.50
CA ARG A 64 10.45 11.32 -2.95
C ARG A 64 11.26 12.60 -3.19
N MET A 65 12.17 12.93 -2.28
CA MET A 65 13.07 14.07 -2.46
C MET A 65 13.92 13.95 -3.73
N ARG A 66 14.51 12.77 -3.97
CA ARG A 66 15.28 12.51 -5.21
C ARG A 66 14.41 12.61 -6.45
N ALA A 67 13.20 12.08 -6.43
CA ALA A 67 12.26 12.17 -7.55
C ALA A 67 11.92 13.64 -7.86
N GLN A 68 11.67 14.45 -6.84
CA GLN A 68 11.39 15.88 -7.00
C GLN A 68 12.59 16.66 -7.55
N GLN A 69 13.79 16.40 -7.03
CA GLN A 69 15.02 17.03 -7.54
C GLN A 69 15.28 16.67 -9.02
N ASN A 70 15.10 15.40 -9.37
CA ASN A 70 15.22 14.93 -10.76
C ASN A 70 14.18 15.59 -11.66
N ALA A 71 12.93 15.71 -11.20
CA ALA A 71 11.87 16.39 -11.94
C ALA A 71 12.20 17.85 -12.25
N MET A 72 12.80 18.57 -11.29
CA MET A 72 13.25 19.96 -11.50
C MET A 72 14.35 20.04 -12.56
N PHE A 73 15.32 19.11 -12.51
CA PHE A 73 16.42 19.06 -13.48
C PHE A 73 15.92 18.74 -14.89
N GLU A 74 15.09 17.70 -15.03
CA GLU A 74 14.51 17.29 -16.32
C GLU A 74 13.62 18.38 -16.91
N TYR A 75 12.79 19.03 -16.09
CA TYR A 75 11.97 20.16 -16.53
C TYR A 75 12.85 21.33 -17.03
N LYS A 76 13.95 21.63 -16.34
CA LYS A 76 14.89 22.67 -16.77
C LYS A 76 15.48 22.32 -18.13
N GLN A 77 15.95 21.09 -18.33
CA GLN A 77 16.48 20.64 -19.62
C GLN A 77 15.43 20.72 -20.73
N TYR A 78 14.23 20.19 -20.50
CA TYR A 78 13.10 20.29 -21.42
C TYR A 78 12.82 21.74 -21.84
N LYS A 79 12.82 22.67 -20.89
CA LYS A 79 12.55 24.08 -21.16
C LYS A 79 13.61 24.71 -22.07
N GLU A 80 14.89 24.41 -21.83
CA GLU A 80 15.98 24.92 -22.66
C GLU A 80 15.95 24.32 -24.07
N ASP A 81 15.62 23.04 -24.21
CA ASP A 81 15.48 22.39 -25.51
C ASP A 81 14.29 22.94 -26.31
N GLN A 82 13.13 23.16 -25.68
CA GLN A 82 11.98 23.81 -26.32
C GLN A 82 12.34 25.21 -26.83
N ARG A 83 13.07 26.00 -26.02
CA ARG A 83 13.53 27.34 -26.41
C ARG A 83 14.45 27.31 -27.62
N ARG A 84 15.41 26.37 -27.64
CA ARG A 84 16.33 26.18 -28.78
C ARG A 84 15.59 25.81 -30.07
N MET A 85 14.51 25.06 -29.96
CA MET A 85 13.68 24.62 -31.10
C MET A 85 12.58 25.62 -31.47
N GLY A 86 12.38 26.70 -30.70
CA GLY A 86 11.29 27.66 -30.91
C GLY A 86 9.90 27.06 -30.66
N LEU A 87 9.80 26.01 -29.83
CA LEU A 87 8.56 25.30 -29.53
C LEU A 87 7.91 25.83 -28.24
N PRO A 88 6.56 25.75 -28.12
CA PRO A 88 5.87 26.15 -26.90
C PRO A 88 6.21 25.23 -25.73
N ILE A 89 6.35 25.79 -24.52
CA ILE A 89 6.56 25.02 -23.29
C ILE A 89 5.19 24.49 -22.83
N SER A 90 4.92 23.20 -23.08
CA SER A 90 3.62 22.56 -22.81
C SER A 90 3.60 21.70 -21.55
N LYS A 91 4.77 21.26 -21.06
CA LYS A 91 4.90 20.48 -19.83
C LYS A 91 5.24 21.37 -18.63
N THR A 92 4.93 20.88 -17.45
CA THR A 92 5.21 21.45 -16.14
C THR A 92 6.14 20.53 -15.35
N ILE A 93 6.64 20.97 -14.19
CA ILE A 93 7.52 20.15 -13.33
C ILE A 93 6.84 18.83 -12.94
N THR A 94 5.53 18.84 -12.68
CA THR A 94 4.79 17.65 -12.25
C THR A 94 4.72 16.57 -13.33
N ASP A 95 4.86 16.93 -14.61
CA ASP A 95 4.94 15.95 -15.71
C ASP A 95 6.23 15.10 -15.65
N PHE A 96 7.22 15.56 -14.90
CA PHE A 96 8.50 14.86 -14.67
C PHE A 96 8.58 14.26 -13.25
N ASP A 97 7.57 14.47 -12.40
CA ASP A 97 7.57 13.96 -11.03
C ASP A 97 7.29 12.44 -11.02
N ARG A 98 8.33 11.67 -10.66
CA ARG A 98 8.25 10.22 -10.50
C ARG A 98 8.08 9.79 -9.04
N SER A 99 7.71 10.68 -8.13
CA SER A 99 7.53 10.37 -6.70
C SER A 99 6.53 9.24 -6.44
N ARG A 100 5.59 9.00 -7.37
CA ARG A 100 4.64 7.88 -7.32
C ARG A 100 5.28 6.49 -7.42
N SER A 101 6.50 6.37 -7.96
CA SER A 101 7.23 5.10 -7.98
C SER A 101 7.89 4.75 -6.66
N CYS A 102 7.93 5.68 -5.70
CA CYS A 102 8.44 5.42 -4.36
C CYS A 102 7.50 4.45 -3.62
N SER A 103 8.07 3.34 -3.13
CA SER A 103 7.33 2.30 -2.41
C SER A 103 6.72 2.85 -1.12
N ASN A 104 5.39 2.77 -1.01
CA ASN A 104 4.67 3.09 0.24
C ASN A 104 4.45 1.89 1.14
N SER A 105 4.81 0.68 0.69
CA SER A 105 4.61 -0.55 1.46
C SER A 105 5.87 -0.91 2.24
N CYS A 106 5.82 -0.74 3.56
CA CYS A 106 6.83 -1.24 4.48
C CYS A 106 6.46 -2.67 4.90
N HIS A 107 7.33 -3.64 4.61
CA HIS A 107 7.09 -5.07 4.91
C HIS A 107 7.55 -5.45 6.33
N CYS A 108 7.52 -4.50 7.27
CA CYS A 108 8.02 -4.71 8.63
C CYS A 108 7.16 -5.67 9.45
N GLU A 109 5.85 -5.71 9.17
CA GLU A 109 4.91 -6.60 9.86
C GLU A 109 5.18 -8.08 9.58
N SER A 110 5.55 -8.45 8.34
CA SER A 110 5.89 -9.84 8.02
C SER A 110 7.16 -10.29 8.73
N THR A 111 8.18 -9.43 8.77
CA THR A 111 9.43 -9.71 9.47
C THR A 111 9.22 -9.81 10.97
N TYR A 112 8.38 -8.94 11.53
CA TYR A 112 8.01 -8.99 12.95
C TYR A 112 7.32 -10.31 13.31
N ARG A 113 6.33 -10.75 12.52
CA ARG A 113 5.64 -12.03 12.75
C ARG A 113 6.60 -13.21 12.70
N ALA A 114 7.49 -13.24 11.71
CA ALA A 114 8.50 -14.29 11.60
C ALA A 114 9.43 -14.33 12.84
N CYS A 115 10.00 -13.19 13.21
CA CYS A 115 10.83 -13.06 14.41
C CYS A 115 10.10 -13.52 15.68
N TYR A 116 8.84 -13.10 15.84
CA TYR A 116 8.04 -13.44 17.01
C TYR A 116 7.82 -14.96 17.13
N SER A 117 7.53 -15.64 16.00
CA SER A 117 7.39 -17.09 15.94
C SER A 117 8.70 -17.83 16.19
N GLU A 118 9.82 -17.33 15.67
CA GLU A 118 11.16 -17.92 15.91
C GLU A 118 11.59 -17.83 17.37
N CYS A 119 11.19 -16.77 18.08
CA CYS A 119 11.37 -16.64 19.53
C CYS A 119 10.45 -17.57 20.36
N GLY A 120 9.58 -18.37 19.72
CA GLY A 120 8.64 -19.27 20.38
C GLY A 120 7.33 -18.61 20.82
N GLY A 121 7.06 -17.38 20.38
CA GLY A 121 5.75 -16.75 20.54
C GLY A 121 4.74 -17.25 19.52
N GLU A 122 3.46 -17.25 19.86
CA GLU A 122 2.40 -17.67 18.96
C GLU A 122 1.85 -16.47 18.18
N VAL A 123 1.76 -16.59 16.85
CA VAL A 123 1.12 -15.60 15.97
C VAL A 123 -0.17 -16.22 15.43
N ARG A 124 -1.33 -15.67 15.78
CA ARG A 124 -2.63 -16.15 15.32
C ARG A 124 -3.19 -15.20 14.28
N GLU A 125 -3.57 -15.76 13.13
CA GLU A 125 -4.25 -15.04 12.05
C GLU A 125 -5.77 -15.13 12.22
N HIS A 126 -6.47 -14.01 12.12
CA HIS A 126 -7.93 -13.93 12.16
C HIS A 126 -8.46 -13.13 10.99
N LYS A 127 -9.58 -13.55 10.41
CA LYS A 127 -10.31 -12.76 9.41
C LYS A 127 -11.34 -11.90 10.13
N VAL A 128 -11.15 -10.60 10.08
CA VAL A 128 -12.04 -9.62 10.71
C VAL A 128 -12.81 -8.90 9.63
N CYS A 129 -14.13 -8.82 9.76
CA CYS A 129 -14.92 -8.04 8.85
C CYS A 129 -14.76 -6.54 9.17
N VAL A 130 -14.41 -5.75 8.16
CA VAL A 130 -14.13 -4.31 8.29
C VAL A 130 -15.18 -3.44 7.59
N ALA A 131 -16.00 -4.01 6.71
CA ALA A 131 -17.14 -3.31 6.10
C ALA A 131 -18.25 -4.27 5.64
N PHE A 132 -19.50 -3.80 5.66
CA PHE A 132 -20.70 -4.54 5.21
C PHE A 132 -20.92 -5.90 5.91
N CYS A 133 -20.51 -5.99 7.18
CA CYS A 133 -20.54 -7.21 7.98
C CYS A 133 -21.94 -7.70 8.33
N ASP A 134 -22.90 -6.78 8.28
CA ASP A 134 -24.33 -6.95 8.51
C ASP A 134 -25.06 -7.51 7.28
N LYS A 135 -24.43 -7.51 6.09
CA LYS A 135 -25.05 -8.00 4.84
C LYS A 135 -24.96 -9.52 4.63
N GLN A 136 -24.80 -10.30 5.71
CA GLN A 136 -25.02 -11.74 5.67
C GLN A 136 -26.54 -12.01 5.61
N HIS A 137 -27.14 -11.89 4.42
CA HIS A 137 -28.52 -12.29 4.15
C HIS A 137 -28.58 -13.29 3.00
#